data_AF-A0A4Y2WSG9-F1
#
_entry.id   AF-A0A4Y2WSG9-F1
#
_cell.length_a   1.000
_cell.length_b   1.000
_cell.length_c   1.000
_cell.angle_alpha   90.00
_cell.angle_beta   90.00
_cell.angle_gamma   90.00
#
_symmetry.space_group_name_H-M   'P 1'
#
loop_
_entity.id
_entity.type
_entity.pdbx_description
1 polymer ?
#
loop_
_entity_poly.entity_id
_entity_poly.type
_entity_poly.pdbx_seq_one_letter_code
_entity_poly.pdbx_strand_id
1 'polypeptide(L)'
;MKEVYREQCLSRCIIFRWCQRYETGRVNVKDLSRPGQAHVVTNSATISAVDELIRQNSRITTPEIAVELSISKGIVHHTIRAGRRAVQTVRPH
;
A
#
# COMPACT_ATOMS: atom_id res chain seq x y z
N MET A 1 1.40 -33.17 -16.22
CA MET A 1 0.85 -32.08 -15.37
C MET A 1 -0.61 -32.31 -14.99
N LYS A 2 -1.54 -32.43 -15.95
CA LYS A 2 -2.96 -32.69 -15.64
C LYS A 2 -3.25 -34.02 -14.94
N GLU A 3 -2.42 -35.04 -15.13
CA GLU A 3 -2.58 -36.34 -14.45
C GLU A 3 -2.43 -36.24 -12.93
N VAL A 4 -1.51 -35.39 -12.45
CA VAL A 4 -1.22 -35.19 -11.02
C VAL A 4 -2.10 -34.08 -10.43
N TYR A 5 -2.26 -32.96 -11.15
CA TYR A 5 -2.90 -31.75 -10.62
C TYR A 5 -4.34 -31.54 -11.10
N ARG A 6 -4.83 -32.35 -12.03
CA ARG A 6 -6.18 -32.29 -12.61
C ARG A 6 -6.64 -30.86 -12.89
N GLU A 7 -7.68 -30.40 -12.19
CA GLU A 7 -8.31 -29.08 -12.33
C GLU A 7 -7.49 -27.95 -11.70
N GLN A 8 -6.59 -28.27 -10.78
CA GLN A 8 -5.68 -27.32 -10.15
C GLN A 8 -4.40 -27.09 -10.99
N CYS A 9 -4.32 -27.70 -12.17
CA CYS A 9 -3.19 -27.56 -13.06
C CYS A 9 -3.08 -26.11 -13.55
N LEU A 10 -1.93 -25.48 -13.29
CA LEU A 10 -1.58 -24.19 -13.88
C LEU A 10 -1.62 -24.26 -15.40
N SER A 11 -2.00 -23.15 -16.05
CA SER A 11 -1.99 -23.08 -17.50
C SER A 11 -0.57 -23.22 -18.05
N ARG A 12 -0.45 -23.75 -19.27
CA ARG A 12 0.85 -23.95 -19.94
C ARG A 12 1.66 -22.65 -20.01
N CYS A 13 0.99 -21.52 -20.21
CA CYS A 13 1.62 -20.19 -20.25
C CYS A 13 2.22 -19.79 -18.90
N ILE A 14 1.57 -20.12 -17.78
CA ILE A 14 2.10 -19.85 -16.43
C ILE A 14 3.32 -20.72 -16.16
N ILE A 15 3.26 -22.01 -16.50
CA ILE A 15 4.36 -22.95 -16.31
C ILE A 15 5.59 -22.50 -17.11
N PHE A 16 5.42 -22.16 -18.39
CA PHE A 16 6.52 -21.71 -19.24
C PHE A 16 7.19 -20.44 -18.70
N ARG A 17 6.40 -19.47 -18.22
CA ARG A 17 6.93 -18.24 -17.61
C ARG A 17 7.69 -18.51 -16.31
N TRP A 18 7.30 -19.53 -15.54
CA TRP A 18 8.04 -19.94 -14.34
C TRP A 18 9.36 -20.64 -14.70
N CYS A 19 9.36 -21.55 -15.67
CA CYS A 19 10.59 -22.19 -16.17
C CYS A 19 11.61 -21.16 -16.66
N GLN A 20 11.18 -20.21 -17.48
CA GLN A 20 12.04 -19.14 -17.98
C GLN A 20 12.64 -18.31 -16.83
N ARG A 21 11.85 -17.98 -15.80
CA ARG A 21 12.35 -17.23 -14.64
C ARG A 21 13.36 -18.02 -13.82
N TYR A 22 13.15 -19.33 -13.71
CA TYR A 22 14.08 -20.21 -13.01
C TYR A 22 15.42 -20.30 -13.76
N GLU A 23 15.38 -20.46 -15.08
CA GLU A 23 16.57 -20.46 -15.95
C GLU A 23 17.34 -19.13 -15.88
N THR A 24 16.64 -18.00 -15.69
CA THR A 24 17.28 -16.69 -15.48
C THR A 24 17.75 -16.44 -14.03
N GLY A 25 17.82 -17.50 -13.20
CA GLY A 25 18.41 -17.46 -11.86
C GLY A 25 17.45 -17.10 -10.73
N ARG A 26 16.13 -17.05 -10.98
CA ARG A 26 15.14 -16.83 -9.91
C ARG A 26 14.99 -18.09 -9.05
N VAL A 27 15.64 -18.08 -7.89
CA VAL A 27 15.54 -19.14 -6.87
C VAL A 27 14.39 -18.93 -5.87
N ASN A 28 13.90 -17.69 -5.72
CA ASN A 28 12.83 -17.39 -4.77
C ASN A 28 11.45 -17.73 -5.35
N VAL A 29 10.78 -18.66 -4.65
CA VAL A 29 9.42 -19.13 -4.95
C VAL A 29 8.35 -18.12 -4.53
N LYS A 30 8.65 -17.24 -3.56
CA LYS A 30 7.70 -16.22 -3.13
C LYS A 30 7.43 -15.22 -4.26
N ASP A 31 6.22 -14.69 -4.27
CA ASP A 31 5.87 -13.57 -5.13
C ASP A 31 6.76 -12.37 -4.79
N LEU A 32 7.28 -11.72 -5.84
CA LEU A 32 7.89 -10.42 -5.68
C LEU A 32 6.78 -9.42 -5.34
N SER A 33 7.14 -8.38 -4.59
CA SER A 33 6.27 -7.23 -4.40
C SER A 33 5.71 -6.81 -5.76
N ARG A 34 4.38 -6.85 -5.89
CA ARG A 34 3.74 -6.48 -7.14
C ARG A 34 4.08 -5.01 -7.42
N PRO A 35 4.59 -4.67 -8.61
CA PRO A 35 4.65 -3.27 -9.02
C PRO A 35 3.21 -2.78 -9.11
N GLY A 36 2.79 -2.01 -8.11
CA GLY A 36 1.41 -1.56 -7.94
C GLY A 36 1.38 -0.43 -6.93
N GLN A 37 0.95 0.74 -7.42
CA GLN A 37 0.83 2.04 -6.79
C GLN A 37 1.97 2.38 -5.80
N ALA A 38 2.92 3.20 -6.27
CA ALA A 38 3.93 3.83 -5.44
C ALA A 38 3.24 4.57 -4.27
N HIS A 39 3.08 3.90 -3.14
CA HIS A 39 2.41 4.42 -1.97
C HIS A 39 3.31 5.37 -1.14
N VAL A 40 4.45 5.79 -1.70
CA VAL A 40 5.61 6.19 -0.89
C VAL A 40 6.10 7.62 -1.13
N VAL A 41 5.67 8.33 -2.17
CA VAL A 41 6.18 9.72 -2.39
C VAL A 41 5.12 10.80 -2.20
N THR A 42 3.83 10.52 -2.48
CA THR A 42 2.75 11.49 -2.22
C THR A 42 2.34 11.52 -0.75
N ASN A 43 2.73 10.53 0.06
CA ASN A 43 2.20 10.34 1.41
C ASN A 43 2.98 11.07 2.52
N SER A 44 4.31 11.14 2.51
CA SER A 44 5.02 11.70 3.69
C SER A 44 4.78 13.20 3.85
N ALA A 45 4.93 13.98 2.78
CA ALA A 45 4.68 15.42 2.80
C ALA A 45 3.21 15.75 3.10
N THR A 46 2.27 15.00 2.53
CA THR A 46 0.83 15.19 2.81
C THR A 46 0.44 14.75 4.21
N ILE A 47 1.02 13.65 4.73
CA ILE A 47 0.82 13.23 6.12
C ILE A 47 1.33 14.30 7.07
N SER A 48 2.53 14.86 6.86
CA SER A 48 3.05 15.95 7.68
C SER A 48 2.19 17.21 7.62
N ALA A 49 1.72 17.61 6.44
CA ALA A 49 0.84 18.77 6.29
C ALA A 49 -0.52 18.56 6.99
N VAL A 50 -1.10 17.37 6.89
CA VAL A 50 -2.33 17.00 7.62
C VAL A 50 -2.10 17.03 9.13
N ASP A 51 -0.98 16.48 9.61
CA ASP A 51 -0.64 16.44 11.03
C ASP A 51 -0.40 17.84 11.60
N GLU A 52 0.23 18.73 10.82
CA GLU A 52 0.39 20.14 11.17
C GLU A 52 -0.95 20.87 11.26
N LEU A 53 -1.86 20.67 10.30
CA LEU A 53 -3.20 21.27 10.33
C LEU A 53 -4.02 20.80 11.55
N ILE A 54 -3.91 19.53 11.93
CA ILE A 54 -4.57 18.99 13.13
C ILE A 54 -3.97 19.61 14.40
N ARG A 55 -2.65 19.82 14.44
CA ARG A 55 -1.98 20.47 15.58
C ARG A 55 -2.36 21.94 15.73
N GLN A 56 -2.52 22.65 14.63
CA GLN A 56 -2.92 24.06 14.62
C GLN A 56 -4.40 24.22 14.95
N ASN A 57 -5.27 23.35 14.43
CA ASN A 57 -6.71 23.39 14.63
C ASN A 57 -7.27 22.02 15.04
N SER A 58 -7.43 21.81 16.35
CA SER A 58 -7.99 20.55 16.88
C SER A 58 -9.42 20.23 16.46
N ARG A 59 -10.16 21.22 15.91
CA ARG A 59 -11.55 21.09 15.44
C ARG A 59 -11.70 20.99 13.93
N ILE A 60 -10.60 20.93 13.18
CA ILE A 60 -10.65 20.89 11.71
C ILE A 60 -11.35 19.62 11.20
N THR A 61 -12.15 19.78 10.15
CA THR A 61 -12.94 18.70 9.55
C THR A 61 -12.28 18.15 8.28
N THR A 62 -12.54 16.88 7.94
CA THR A 62 -12.02 16.23 6.71
C THR A 62 -12.25 17.04 5.42
N PRO A 63 -13.41 17.69 5.20
CA PRO A 63 -13.64 18.52 4.02
C PRO A 63 -12.74 19.75 3.96
N GLU A 64 -12.47 20.39 5.10
CA GLU A 64 -11.60 21.57 5.18
C GLU A 64 -10.16 21.19 4.81
N ILE A 65 -9.65 20.07 5.35
CA ILE A 65 -8.32 19.54 4.99
C ILE A 65 -8.24 19.19 3.49
N ALA A 66 -9.31 18.63 2.92
CA ALA A 66 -9.35 18.25 1.51
C ALA A 66 -9.25 19.48 0.59
N VAL A 67 -9.92 20.57 0.96
CA VAL A 67 -9.87 21.85 0.24
C VAL A 67 -8.50 22.51 0.40
N GLU A 68 -8.00 22.61 1.63
CA GLU A 68 -6.76 23.30 1.95
C GLU A 68 -5.53 22.64 1.30
N LEU A 69 -5.50 21.31 1.27
CA LEU A 69 -4.42 20.55 0.64
C LEU A 69 -4.72 20.19 -0.83
N SER A 70 -5.89 20.58 -1.37
CA SER A 70 -6.34 20.22 -2.73
C SER A 70 -6.22 18.72 -3.02
N ILE A 71 -6.58 17.88 -2.05
CA ILE A 71 -6.49 16.42 -2.11
C ILE A 71 -7.87 15.77 -2.04
N SER A 72 -7.98 14.56 -2.59
CA SER A 72 -9.25 13.85 -2.55
C SER A 72 -9.63 13.46 -1.12
N LYS A 73 -10.93 13.47 -0.82
CA LYS A 73 -11.48 13.01 0.46
C LYS A 73 -11.01 11.60 0.84
N GLY A 74 -10.75 10.74 -0.15
CA GLY A 74 -10.21 9.40 0.04
C GLY A 74 -8.80 9.40 0.63
N ILE A 75 -7.93 10.30 0.17
CA ILE A 75 -6.56 10.46 0.69
C ILE A 75 -6.58 11.00 2.12
N VAL A 76 -7.44 11.98 2.41
CA VAL A 76 -7.60 12.51 3.78
C VAL A 76 -8.06 11.43 4.75
N HIS A 77 -9.07 10.62 4.38
CA HIS A 77 -9.51 9.50 5.23
C HIS A 77 -8.43 8.44 5.43
N HIS A 78 -7.62 8.16 4.39
CA HIS A 78 -6.52 7.21 4.49
C HIS A 78 -5.41 7.72 5.42
N THR A 79 -5.03 8.99 5.30
CA THR A 79 -3.97 9.62 6.11
C THR A 79 -4.37 9.82 7.56
N ILE A 80 -5.59 10.28 7.86
CA ILE A 80 -6.10 10.38 9.25
C ILE A 80 -6.12 8.99 9.92
N ARG A 81 -6.53 7.94 9.19
CA ARG A 81 -6.52 6.55 9.72
C ARG A 81 -5.09 6.05 9.96
N ALA A 82 -4.16 6.38 9.08
CA ALA A 82 -2.76 6.00 9.21
C ALA A 82 -2.06 6.75 10.35
N GLY A 83 -2.26 8.07 10.47
CA GLY A 83 -1.68 8.91 11.53
C GLY A 83 -2.17 8.51 12.92
N ARG A 84 -3.46 8.17 13.08
CA ARG A 84 -4.01 7.65 14.36
C ARG A 84 -3.35 6.34 14.83
N ARG A 85 -2.89 5.48 13.92
CA ARG A 85 -2.17 4.25 14.31
C ARG A 85 -0.76 4.52 14.84
N ALA A 86 -0.08 5.55 14.32
CA ALA A 86 1.26 5.92 14.77
C ALA A 86 1.28 6.54 16.19
N VAL A 87 0.20 7.22 16.60
CA VAL A 87 0.10 7.81 17.95
C VAL A 87 -0.12 6.75 19.04
N GLN A 88 -0.77 5.62 18.73
CA GLN A 88 -1.00 4.54 19.71
C GLN A 88 0.25 3.69 19.99
N THR A 89 1.27 3.73 19.12
CA THR A 89 2.51 2.95 19.30
C THR A 89 3.56 3.63 20.19
N VAL A 90 3.31 4.86 20.67
CA VAL A 90 4.30 5.67 21.43
C VAL A 90 3.89 5.90 22.89
N ARG A 91 2.79 5.30 23.38
CA ARG A 91 2.47 5.28 24.82
C ARG A 91 2.95 3.97 25.44
N PRO A 92 4.04 3.95 26.23
CA PRO A 92 4.41 2.77 27.02
C PRO A 92 3.49 2.66 28.25
N HIS A 93 3.23 1.41 28.66
CA HIS A 93 2.63 1.05 29.94
C HIS A 93 3.65 1.16 31.08
#